data_AF-A0A955YDB9-F1
#
_entry.id   AF-A0A955YDB9-F1
#
_cell.length_a   1.000
_cell.length_b   1.000
_cell.length_c   1.000
_cell.angle_alpha   90.00
_cell.angle_beta   90.00
_cell.angle_gamma   90.00
#
_symmetry.space_group_name_H-M   'P 1'
#
loop_
_entity.id
_entity.type
_entity.pdbx_description
1 polymer ?
#
loop_
_entity_poly.entity_id
_entity_poly.type
_entity_poly.pdbx_seq_one_letter_code
_entity_poly.pdbx_strand_id
1 'polypeptide(L)'
;MLSPASVVQSLASDSTPPAPVSGVPHPHGVGPVARRTAALAARDGLFLHHREHRVELHASFTDDPAEAVPLEWADGRLLGPPHAHEALERLTGAFDPQAPALAAVAELSRGLVGFCWKPEASPLHLACTARLAWLLPRVIEHGLGHVGVARCAAHEVEPRGGCPSCERLSAVRPPDAHDEALVSDVLHFVDAELAAITRTRRTGVPQGPRLGTYDPVATSLAWAATHRARLASASFQRLGWMFVPDGGHVGTLDALEA
;
A
#
# COMPACT_ATOMS: atom_id res chain seq x y z
N MET A 1 -5.14 14.23 -18.30
CA MET A 1 -3.90 13.92 -17.54
C MET A 1 -3.47 15.16 -16.79
N LEU A 2 -3.15 15.03 -15.51
CA LEU A 2 -2.58 16.12 -14.71
C LEU A 2 -1.15 16.37 -15.17
N SER A 3 -0.70 17.62 -15.29
CA SER A 3 0.71 17.88 -15.59
C SER A 3 1.55 17.74 -14.32
N PRO A 4 2.79 17.21 -14.39
CA PRO A 4 3.64 17.10 -13.21
C PRO A 4 3.82 18.44 -12.49
N ALA A 5 4.01 19.51 -13.25
CA ALA A 5 4.12 20.88 -12.73
C ALA A 5 2.84 21.33 -12.00
N SER A 6 1.63 21.00 -12.49
CA SER A 6 0.39 21.40 -11.80
C SER A 6 0.17 20.61 -10.51
N VAL A 7 0.57 19.33 -10.49
CA VAL A 7 0.56 18.52 -9.26
C VAL A 7 1.53 19.12 -8.25
N VAL A 8 2.78 19.38 -8.63
CA VAL A 8 3.79 19.98 -7.76
C VAL A 8 3.33 21.36 -7.23
N GLN A 9 2.75 22.19 -8.10
CA GLN A 9 2.22 23.50 -7.71
C GLN A 9 1.07 23.37 -6.69
N SER A 10 0.15 22.41 -6.89
CA SER A 10 -0.93 22.08 -5.93
C SER A 10 -0.38 21.58 -4.59
N LEU A 11 0.72 20.82 -4.61
CA LEU A 11 1.40 20.36 -3.40
C LEU A 11 2.09 21.49 -2.65
N ALA A 12 2.67 22.46 -3.36
CA ALA A 12 3.31 23.63 -2.78
C ALA A 12 2.31 24.64 -2.19
N SER A 13 1.14 24.81 -2.80
CA SER A 13 0.13 25.80 -2.38
C SER A 13 -0.64 25.40 -1.12
N ASP A 14 -0.77 24.10 -0.85
CA ASP A 14 -1.51 23.57 0.31
C ASP A 14 -0.51 23.13 1.40
N SER A 15 0.18 24.13 1.97
CA SER A 15 1.21 23.93 2.99
C SER A 15 0.66 23.74 4.40
N THR A 16 -0.66 23.88 4.60
CA THR A 16 -1.28 23.70 5.91
C THR A 16 -1.37 22.20 6.22
N PRO A 17 -0.65 21.69 7.22
CA PRO A 17 -0.79 20.29 7.61
C PRO A 17 -2.22 20.05 8.10
N PRO A 18 -2.86 18.95 7.69
CA PRO A 18 -4.15 18.58 8.24
C PRO A 18 -4.04 18.39 9.76
N ALA A 19 -5.10 18.73 10.48
CA ALA A 19 -5.15 18.56 11.92
C ALA A 19 -4.84 17.09 12.30
N PRO A 20 -4.13 16.84 13.42
CA PRO A 20 -3.96 15.50 13.94
C PRO A 20 -5.32 14.81 14.09
N VAL A 21 -5.46 13.60 13.58
CA VAL A 21 -6.64 12.76 13.84
C VAL A 21 -6.24 11.66 14.80
N SER A 22 -7.04 11.46 15.84
CA SER A 22 -6.81 10.45 16.88
C SER A 22 -6.68 9.05 16.26
N GLY A 23 -5.68 8.28 16.69
CA GLY A 23 -5.46 6.90 16.23
C GLY A 23 -4.69 6.74 14.91
N VAL A 24 -4.35 7.84 14.24
CA VAL A 24 -3.46 7.84 13.06
C VAL A 24 -2.12 8.45 13.46
N PRO A 25 -0.99 7.74 13.29
CA PRO A 25 0.33 8.31 13.56
C PRO A 25 0.48 9.58 12.72
N HIS A 26 0.81 10.70 13.36
CA HIS A 26 1.15 11.91 12.61
C HIS A 26 2.48 11.62 11.91
N PRO A 27 2.51 11.56 10.57
CA PRO A 27 3.72 11.14 9.89
C PRO A 27 4.67 12.36 9.86
N HIS A 28 5.38 12.57 10.96
CA HIS A 28 6.46 13.55 11.01
C HIS A 28 7.53 13.14 9.97
N GLY A 29 8.05 14.12 9.24
CA GLY A 29 9.06 13.89 8.21
C GLY A 29 8.58 13.25 6.90
N VAL A 30 7.27 13.23 6.63
CA VAL A 30 6.74 12.88 5.30
C VAL A 30 6.25 14.10 4.52
N GLY A 31 6.23 13.97 3.19
CA GLY A 31 5.84 15.03 2.27
C GLY A 31 4.34 15.36 2.30
N PRO A 32 3.93 16.46 1.64
CA PRO A 32 2.54 16.93 1.66
C PRO A 32 1.52 15.89 1.19
N VAL A 33 1.85 15.09 0.16
CA VAL A 33 0.95 14.03 -0.34
C VAL A 33 0.66 13.00 0.75
N ALA A 34 1.70 12.48 1.40
CA ALA A 34 1.54 11.47 2.44
C ALA A 34 0.73 11.99 3.63
N ARG A 35 0.90 13.28 4.01
CA ARG A 35 0.05 13.92 5.04
C ARG A 35 -1.41 14.02 4.61
N ARG A 36 -1.69 14.41 3.37
CA ARG A 36 -3.06 14.47 2.84
C ARG A 36 -3.70 13.09 2.78
N THR A 37 -2.96 12.07 2.34
CA THR A 37 -3.44 10.68 2.35
C THR A 37 -3.76 10.21 3.77
N ALA A 38 -2.90 10.49 4.75
CA ALA A 38 -3.17 10.14 6.14
C ALA A 38 -4.43 10.83 6.67
N ALA A 39 -4.64 12.11 6.34
CA ALA A 39 -5.84 12.84 6.75
C ALA A 39 -7.11 12.35 6.05
N LEU A 40 -7.02 11.99 4.77
CA LEU A 40 -8.12 11.36 4.03
C LEU A 40 -8.51 10.03 4.67
N ALA A 41 -7.52 9.17 4.92
CA ALA A 41 -7.73 7.89 5.60
C ALA A 41 -8.41 8.08 6.97
N ALA A 42 -7.93 9.05 7.73
CA ALA A 42 -8.49 9.34 9.05
C ALA A 42 -9.92 9.90 8.99
N ARG A 43 -10.24 10.73 7.99
CA ARG A 43 -11.60 11.23 7.74
C ARG A 43 -12.56 10.09 7.40
N ASP A 44 -12.08 9.09 6.69
CA ASP A 44 -12.85 7.91 6.30
C ASP A 44 -12.89 6.85 7.43
N GLY A 45 -12.40 7.19 8.64
CA GLY A 45 -12.44 6.35 9.82
C GLY A 45 -11.43 5.20 9.83
N LEU A 46 -10.45 5.22 8.92
CA LEU A 46 -9.38 4.24 8.89
C LEU A 46 -8.37 4.50 10.00
N PHE A 47 -7.89 3.42 10.61
CA PHE A 47 -6.90 3.48 11.69
C PHE A 47 -5.92 2.31 11.57
N LEU A 48 -4.85 2.40 12.34
CA LEU A 48 -3.85 1.34 12.44
C LEU A 48 -3.99 0.60 13.76
N HIS A 49 -3.86 -0.73 13.71
CA HIS A 49 -3.63 -1.54 14.90
C HIS A 49 -2.14 -1.88 14.99
N HIS A 50 -1.61 -2.04 16.19
CA HIS A 50 -0.22 -2.46 16.35
C HIS A 50 -0.02 -3.84 15.70
N ARG A 51 1.02 -3.99 14.87
CA ARG A 51 1.24 -5.17 14.03
C ARG A 51 1.43 -6.47 14.81
N GLU A 52 1.59 -6.42 16.13
CA GLU A 52 1.73 -7.61 16.98
C GLU A 52 0.42 -7.99 17.66
N HIS A 53 -0.54 -7.05 17.75
CA HIS A 53 -1.87 -7.29 18.33
C HIS A 53 -2.84 -7.85 17.28
N ARG A 54 -2.33 -8.68 16.36
CA ARG A 54 -3.18 -9.35 15.39
C ARG A 54 -3.93 -10.44 16.13
N VAL A 55 -5.25 -10.28 16.25
CA VAL A 55 -6.09 -11.48 16.32
C VAL A 55 -6.15 -11.99 14.89
N GLU A 56 -5.12 -12.74 14.50
CA GLU A 56 -5.29 -13.59 13.34
C GLU A 56 -6.45 -14.52 13.72
N LEU A 57 -7.53 -14.50 12.95
CA LEU A 57 -8.36 -15.70 12.87
C LEU A 57 -7.34 -16.81 12.65
N HIS A 58 -7.18 -17.69 13.63
CA HIS A 58 -6.33 -18.87 13.57
C HIS A 58 -6.90 -19.78 12.47
N ALA A 59 -6.82 -19.33 11.23
CA ALA A 59 -6.66 -20.18 10.11
C ALA A 59 -5.16 -20.43 10.14
N SER A 60 -4.76 -21.58 10.69
CA SER A 60 -3.70 -22.31 10.01
C SER A 60 -3.94 -22.10 8.51
N PHE A 61 -2.98 -21.50 7.80
CA PHE A 61 -3.17 -20.96 6.44
C PHE A 61 -3.44 -22.07 5.38
N THR A 62 -3.83 -23.24 5.87
CA THR A 62 -3.88 -24.55 5.31
C THR A 62 -4.44 -25.46 6.43
N ASP A 63 -5.36 -26.37 6.11
CA ASP A 63 -5.76 -27.45 7.04
C ASP A 63 -4.64 -28.49 7.20
N ASP A 64 -3.55 -28.36 6.43
CA ASP A 64 -2.34 -29.18 6.52
C ASP A 64 -1.29 -28.50 7.43
N PRO A 65 -1.06 -29.00 8.65
CA PRO A 65 -0.05 -28.48 9.54
C PRO A 65 1.39 -28.57 9.00
N ALA A 66 1.65 -29.34 7.93
CA ALA A 66 2.96 -29.40 7.28
C ALA A 66 3.27 -28.19 6.39
N GLU A 67 2.25 -27.44 5.96
CA GLU A 67 2.39 -26.23 5.13
C GLU A 67 2.31 -24.93 5.95
N ALA A 68 2.02 -25.03 7.25
CA ALA A 68 2.01 -23.88 8.15
C ALA A 68 3.45 -23.37 8.33
N VAL A 69 3.77 -22.21 7.73
CA VAL A 69 5.04 -21.55 8.00
C VAL A 69 5.03 -21.04 9.44
N PRO A 70 5.95 -21.50 10.31
CA PRO A 70 5.95 -21.08 11.69
C PRO A 70 6.22 -19.58 11.78
N LEU A 71 5.40 -18.90 12.58
CA LEU A 71 5.66 -17.53 12.99
C LEU A 71 6.68 -17.58 14.12
N GLU A 72 7.88 -17.07 13.89
CA GLU A 72 8.97 -17.12 14.87
C GLU A 72 9.10 -15.79 15.60
N TRP A 73 9.16 -15.80 16.93
CA TRP A 73 9.51 -14.60 17.68
C TRP A 73 11.03 -14.48 17.76
N ALA A 74 11.60 -13.41 17.17
CA ALA A 74 13.02 -13.09 17.26
C ALA A 74 13.20 -11.58 17.39
N ASP A 75 14.14 -11.15 18.24
CA ASP A 75 14.47 -9.73 18.49
C ASP A 75 13.26 -8.84 18.80
N GLY A 76 12.28 -9.39 19.54
CA GLY A 76 11.04 -8.69 19.89
C GLY A 76 10.11 -8.48 18.70
N ARG A 77 10.21 -9.30 17.64
CA ARG A 77 9.37 -9.23 16.45
C ARG A 77 8.82 -10.61 16.12
N LEU A 78 7.59 -10.63 15.60
CA LEU A 78 7.06 -11.78 14.89
C LEU A 78 7.63 -11.81 13.47
N LEU A 79 8.41 -12.84 13.16
CA LEU A 79 8.92 -13.16 11.83
C LEU A 79 7.93 -14.07 11.11
N GLY A 80 7.73 -13.81 9.82
CA GLY A 80 6.88 -14.61 8.95
C GLY A 80 7.34 -14.49 7.50
N PRO A 81 6.81 -15.34 6.60
CA PRO A 81 7.16 -15.28 5.20
C PRO A 81 6.76 -13.92 4.59
N PRO A 82 7.47 -13.45 3.55
CA PRO A 82 7.11 -12.23 2.84
C PRO A 82 5.63 -12.21 2.46
N HIS A 83 5.00 -11.04 2.61
CA HIS A 83 3.57 -10.80 2.37
C HIS A 83 2.59 -11.45 3.34
N ALA A 84 2.95 -12.43 4.18
CA ALA A 84 2.00 -13.07 5.10
C ALA A 84 1.29 -12.09 6.05
N HIS A 85 1.95 -10.96 6.28
CA HIS A 85 1.47 -9.89 7.14
C HIS A 85 0.69 -8.80 6.40
N GLU A 86 0.68 -8.80 5.07
CA GLU A 86 0.13 -7.76 4.19
C GLU A 86 -1.29 -8.13 3.73
N ALA A 87 -2.20 -8.26 4.68
CA ALA A 87 -3.58 -8.65 4.39
C ALA A 87 -4.38 -7.48 3.79
N LEU A 88 -4.48 -7.45 2.45
CA LEU A 88 -5.11 -6.37 1.68
C LEU A 88 -6.62 -6.22 1.92
N GLU A 89 -7.27 -7.28 2.36
CA GLU A 89 -8.70 -7.29 2.65
C GLU A 89 -9.06 -6.73 4.03
N ARG A 90 -8.06 -6.33 4.83
CA ARG A 90 -8.31 -5.75 6.15
C ARG A 90 -8.82 -4.32 6.01
N LEU A 91 -9.89 -4.04 6.75
CA LEU A 91 -10.42 -2.69 6.97
C LEU A 91 -9.52 -1.78 7.81
N THR A 92 -8.46 -2.33 8.41
CA THR A 92 -7.53 -1.62 9.27
C THR A 92 -6.10 -1.92 8.83
N GLY A 93 -5.24 -0.91 8.80
CA GLY A 93 -3.83 -1.12 8.49
C GLY A 93 -3.04 -1.64 9.69
N ALA A 94 -1.85 -2.21 9.44
CA ALA A 94 -0.96 -2.67 10.49
C ALA A 94 0.15 -1.63 10.76
N PHE A 95 0.28 -1.16 12.00
CA PHE A 95 1.36 -0.27 12.43
C PHE A 95 2.59 -1.07 12.87
N ASP A 96 3.72 -0.87 12.20
CA ASP A 96 5.03 -1.33 12.66
C ASP A 96 5.80 -0.15 13.26
N PRO A 97 6.06 -0.12 14.58
CA PRO A 97 6.80 0.98 15.20
C PRO A 97 8.25 1.12 14.71
N GLN A 98 8.79 0.10 14.05
CA GLN A 98 10.13 0.10 13.47
C GLN A 98 10.14 0.50 11.99
N ALA A 99 8.97 0.59 11.35
CA ALA A 99 8.91 0.98 9.95
C ALA A 99 8.95 2.51 9.80
N PRO A 100 9.49 3.00 8.66
CA PRO A 100 9.41 4.41 8.29
C PRO A 100 7.99 4.96 8.40
N ALA A 101 7.84 6.25 8.73
CA ALA A 101 6.52 6.90 8.82
C ALA A 101 5.68 6.75 7.53
N LEU A 102 6.34 6.70 6.36
CA LEU A 102 5.68 6.44 5.08
C LEU A 102 5.02 5.06 5.00
N ALA A 103 5.56 4.05 5.68
CA ALA A 103 4.96 2.72 5.70
C ALA A 103 3.57 2.75 6.39
N ALA A 104 3.43 3.51 7.48
CA ALA A 104 2.15 3.70 8.14
C ALA A 104 1.11 4.39 7.23
N VAL A 105 1.55 5.38 6.44
CA VAL A 105 0.68 6.03 5.44
C VAL A 105 0.33 5.08 4.30
N ALA A 106 1.29 4.27 3.84
CA ALA A 106 1.06 3.26 2.81
C ALA A 106 0.05 2.21 3.27
N GLU A 107 0.14 1.75 4.52
CA GLU A 107 -0.83 0.85 5.15
C GLU A 107 -2.24 1.45 5.20
N LEU A 108 -2.39 2.70 5.64
CA LEU A 108 -3.68 3.40 5.64
C LEU A 108 -4.26 3.55 4.24
N SER A 109 -3.42 3.84 3.25
CA SER A 109 -3.88 4.05 1.87
C SER A 109 -4.45 2.80 1.20
N ARG A 110 -4.13 1.59 1.70
CA ARG A 110 -4.78 0.36 1.22
C ARG A 110 -6.28 0.37 1.50
N GLY A 111 -6.67 0.83 2.69
CA GLY A 111 -8.09 0.94 3.06
C GLY A 111 -8.85 1.96 2.20
N LEU A 112 -8.16 2.98 1.68
CA LEU A 112 -8.74 3.97 0.77
C LEU A 112 -9.01 3.41 -0.63
N VAL A 113 -8.14 2.52 -1.13
CA VAL A 113 -8.36 1.84 -2.40
C VAL A 113 -9.39 0.73 -2.25
N GLY A 114 -9.33 0.01 -1.14
CA GLY A 114 -10.15 -1.15 -0.89
C GLY A 114 -9.60 -2.41 -1.55
N PHE A 115 -10.45 -3.44 -1.60
CA PHE A 115 -10.09 -4.77 -2.05
C PHE A 115 -11.28 -5.44 -2.72
N CYS A 116 -11.05 -6.05 -3.88
CA CYS A 116 -12.04 -6.80 -4.65
C CYS A 116 -11.87 -8.30 -4.39
N TRP A 117 -12.84 -8.90 -3.72
CA TRP A 117 -12.82 -10.33 -3.41
C TRP A 117 -14.05 -11.01 -3.97
N LYS A 118 -13.93 -12.24 -4.44
CA LYS A 118 -15.11 -13.06 -4.67
C LYS A 118 -14.83 -14.52 -4.32
N PRO A 119 -15.88 -15.27 -3.93
CA PRO A 119 -15.77 -16.72 -3.85
C PRO A 119 -15.16 -17.27 -5.15
N GLU A 120 -14.26 -18.24 -5.01
CA GLU A 120 -13.65 -18.94 -6.15
C GLU A 120 -12.84 -18.03 -7.11
N ALA A 121 -12.39 -16.87 -6.63
CA ALA A 121 -11.47 -16.02 -7.35
C ALA A 121 -10.25 -16.82 -7.85
N SER A 122 -9.96 -16.69 -9.15
CA SER A 122 -8.75 -17.29 -9.72
C SER A 122 -7.49 -16.61 -9.17
N PRO A 123 -6.32 -17.28 -9.19
CA PRO A 123 -5.06 -16.65 -8.80
C PRO A 123 -4.78 -15.36 -9.57
N LEU A 124 -5.14 -15.32 -10.85
CA LEU A 124 -5.00 -14.14 -11.69
C LEU A 124 -5.89 -12.98 -11.22
N HIS A 125 -7.13 -13.28 -10.79
CA HIS A 125 -8.04 -12.27 -10.25
C HIS A 125 -7.51 -11.67 -8.94
N LEU A 126 -7.02 -12.54 -8.04
CA LEU A 126 -6.40 -12.11 -6.79
C LEU A 126 -5.15 -11.26 -7.07
N ALA A 127 -4.28 -11.66 -8.00
CA ALA A 127 -3.13 -10.88 -8.39
C ALA A 127 -3.52 -9.51 -8.98
N CYS A 128 -4.51 -9.44 -9.87
CA CYS A 128 -4.98 -8.16 -10.43
C CYS A 128 -5.56 -7.24 -9.36
N THR A 129 -6.38 -7.79 -8.45
CA THR A 129 -6.91 -7.03 -7.30
C THR A 129 -5.78 -6.46 -6.48
N ALA A 130 -4.78 -7.30 -6.19
CA ALA A 130 -3.70 -6.94 -5.33
C ALA A 130 -2.80 -5.84 -5.97
N ARG A 131 -2.56 -5.90 -7.29
CA ARG A 131 -1.90 -4.81 -8.05
C ARG A 131 -2.62 -3.48 -7.89
N LEU A 132 -3.95 -3.46 -8.03
CA LEU A 132 -4.75 -2.25 -7.82
C LEU A 132 -4.65 -1.75 -6.36
N ALA A 133 -4.83 -2.65 -5.39
CA ALA A 133 -4.80 -2.31 -3.97
C ALA A 133 -3.43 -1.78 -3.49
N TRP A 134 -2.31 -2.22 -4.08
CA TRP A 134 -0.99 -1.64 -3.79
C TRP A 134 -0.64 -0.41 -4.58
N LEU A 135 -1.38 -0.06 -5.63
CA LEU A 135 -0.98 1.01 -6.54
C LEU A 135 -0.77 2.32 -5.77
N LEU A 136 -1.77 2.76 -5.01
CA LEU A 136 -1.67 3.95 -4.17
C LEU A 136 -0.60 3.84 -3.06
N PRO A 137 -0.58 2.78 -2.23
CA PRO A 137 0.48 2.59 -1.22
C PRO A 137 1.89 2.70 -1.78
N ARG A 138 2.15 2.08 -2.95
CA ARG A 138 3.49 1.99 -3.52
C ARG A 138 3.91 3.28 -4.21
N VAL A 139 2.99 4.02 -4.85
CA VAL A 139 3.34 5.35 -5.38
C VAL A 139 3.58 6.36 -4.26
N ILE A 140 2.94 6.22 -3.10
CA ILE A 140 3.26 7.02 -1.92
C ILE A 140 4.65 6.64 -1.39
N GLU A 141 4.90 5.36 -1.16
CA GLU A 141 6.14 4.87 -0.56
C GLU A 141 7.38 5.08 -1.44
N HIS A 142 7.27 4.91 -2.76
CA HIS A 142 8.39 4.98 -3.70
C HIS A 142 8.45 6.27 -4.51
N GLY A 143 7.50 7.19 -4.31
CA GLY A 143 7.42 8.42 -5.10
C GLY A 143 6.86 9.60 -4.32
N LEU A 144 5.54 9.79 -4.39
CA LEU A 144 4.85 11.00 -3.96
C LEU A 144 5.05 11.36 -2.48
N GLY A 145 5.30 10.37 -1.63
CA GLY A 145 5.57 10.60 -0.20
C GLY A 145 6.87 11.34 0.08
N HIS A 146 7.79 11.38 -0.88
CA HIS A 146 9.10 12.05 -0.78
C HIS A 146 9.12 13.46 -1.36
N VAL A 147 8.05 13.88 -2.03
CA VAL A 147 7.99 15.19 -2.70
C VAL A 147 8.03 16.31 -1.65
N GLY A 148 8.96 17.25 -1.83
CA GLY A 148 9.13 18.38 -0.92
C GLY A 148 9.65 18.00 0.46
N VAL A 149 10.27 16.81 0.62
CA VAL A 149 10.94 16.41 1.86
C VAL A 149 12.44 16.71 1.77
N ALA A 150 13.00 17.29 2.83
CA ALA A 150 14.43 17.52 2.94
C ALA A 150 15.20 16.19 2.98
N ARG A 151 16.35 16.16 2.32
CA ARG A 151 17.18 14.96 2.18
C ARG A 151 18.53 15.20 2.83
N CYS A 152 19.16 14.14 3.34
CA CYS A 152 20.55 14.24 3.76
C CYS A 152 21.47 14.30 2.54
N ALA A 153 22.72 14.76 2.72
CA ALA A 153 23.69 14.88 1.64
C ALA A 153 23.90 13.59 0.83
N ALA A 154 23.76 12.42 1.47
CA ALA A 154 23.89 11.12 0.79
C ALA A 154 22.70 10.79 -0.15
N HIS A 155 21.56 11.47 0.01
CA HIS A 155 20.32 11.24 -0.74
C HIS A 155 19.85 12.48 -1.53
N GLU A 156 20.72 13.47 -1.72
CA GLU A 156 20.41 14.62 -2.60
C GLU A 156 20.19 14.18 -4.05
N VAL A 157 20.94 13.17 -4.51
CA VAL A 157 20.95 12.74 -5.91
C VAL A 157 20.01 11.55 -6.19
N GLU A 158 19.88 10.62 -5.24
CA GLU A 158 19.05 9.43 -5.39
C GLU A 158 18.29 9.16 -4.08
N PRO A 159 16.96 9.37 -4.04
CA PRO A 159 16.20 9.13 -2.83
C PRO A 159 16.10 7.62 -2.55
N ARG A 160 16.52 7.19 -1.36
CA ARG A 160 16.16 5.89 -0.81
C ARG A 160 15.16 6.11 0.32
N GLY A 161 14.03 5.40 0.26
CA GLY A 161 13.05 5.38 1.34
C GLY A 161 13.68 4.81 2.63
N GLY A 162 13.26 5.33 3.78
CA GLY A 162 13.64 4.80 5.09
C GLY A 162 15.06 5.14 5.56
N CYS A 163 15.68 6.23 5.07
CA CYS A 163 16.95 6.70 5.64
C CYS A 163 16.72 7.39 7.00
N PRO A 164 17.32 6.89 8.10
CA PRO A 164 17.13 7.51 9.43
C PRO A 164 17.64 8.95 9.53
N SER A 165 18.60 9.33 8.67
CA SER A 165 19.09 10.72 8.62
C SER A 165 18.10 11.63 7.91
N CYS A 166 17.46 11.17 6.83
CA CYS A 166 16.39 11.94 6.16
C CYS A 166 15.16 12.07 7.07
N GLU A 167 14.77 10.99 7.75
CA GLU A 167 13.65 11.01 8.70
C GLU A 167 13.91 11.99 9.85
N ARG A 168 15.13 12.01 10.40
CA ARG A 168 15.50 12.95 11.47
C ARG A 168 15.50 14.41 11.05
N LEU A 169 15.80 14.72 9.78
CA LEU A 169 15.68 16.09 9.29
C LEU A 169 14.23 16.57 9.42
N SER A 170 13.27 15.70 9.08
CA SER A 170 11.83 15.93 9.19
C SER A 170 11.34 17.28 8.62
N ALA A 171 12.13 17.90 7.76
CA ALA A 171 11.90 19.24 7.26
C ALA A 171 11.21 19.18 5.89
N VAL A 172 10.21 20.03 5.71
CA VAL A 172 9.57 20.25 4.41
C VAL A 172 10.35 21.35 3.69
N ARG A 173 10.64 21.14 2.41
CA ARG A 173 11.24 22.14 1.52
C ARG A 173 10.31 22.44 0.35
N PRO A 174 10.45 23.61 -0.30
CA PRO A 174 9.81 23.83 -1.59
C PRO A 174 10.18 22.71 -2.57
N PRO A 175 9.21 22.18 -3.33
CA PRO A 175 9.51 21.23 -4.39
C PRO A 175 10.49 21.80 -5.42
N ASP A 176 11.30 20.93 -6.00
CA ASP A 176 12.31 21.28 -7.01
C ASP A 176 12.12 20.48 -8.31
N ALA A 177 13.03 20.68 -9.28
CA ALA A 177 13.00 19.98 -10.56
C ALA A 177 13.11 18.44 -10.42
N HIS A 178 13.73 17.95 -9.35
CA HIS A 178 13.80 16.52 -9.08
C HIS A 178 12.44 15.98 -8.60
N ASP A 179 11.72 16.74 -7.77
CA ASP A 179 10.35 16.36 -7.39
C ASP A 179 9.40 16.35 -8.59
N GLU A 180 9.56 17.29 -9.53
CA GLU A 180 8.79 17.27 -10.80
C GLU A 180 9.07 16.01 -11.63
N ALA A 181 10.33 15.59 -11.73
CA ALA A 181 10.72 14.36 -12.41
C ALA A 181 10.11 13.13 -11.72
N LEU A 182 10.19 13.07 -10.38
CA LEU A 182 9.60 11.99 -9.59
C LEU A 182 8.08 11.90 -9.78
N VAL A 183 7.38 13.03 -9.77
CA VAL A 183 5.94 13.09 -10.04
C VAL A 183 5.65 12.62 -11.46
N SER A 184 6.45 13.02 -12.45
CA SER A 184 6.31 12.56 -13.83
C SER A 184 6.45 11.05 -13.95
N ASP A 185 7.49 10.47 -13.33
CA ASP A 185 7.73 9.02 -13.33
C ASP A 185 6.59 8.26 -12.67
N VAL A 186 6.07 8.76 -11.55
CA VAL A 186 4.91 8.17 -10.87
C VAL A 186 3.67 8.19 -11.75
N LEU A 187 3.35 9.34 -12.37
CA LEU A 187 2.15 9.44 -13.22
C LEU A 187 2.26 8.50 -14.43
N HIS A 188 3.43 8.44 -15.06
CA HIS A 188 3.68 7.51 -16.15
C HIS A 188 3.56 6.04 -15.71
N PHE A 189 4.10 5.71 -14.54
CA PHE A 189 3.99 4.38 -13.96
C PHE A 189 2.54 3.99 -13.68
N VAL A 190 1.74 4.88 -13.08
CA VAL A 190 0.31 4.63 -12.79
C VAL A 190 -0.44 4.34 -14.08
N ASP A 191 -0.30 5.20 -15.09
CA ASP A 191 -0.98 5.01 -16.39
C ASP A 191 -0.55 3.69 -17.05
N ALA A 192 0.75 3.39 -17.04
CA ALA A 192 1.30 2.16 -17.61
C ALA A 192 0.84 0.91 -16.85
N GLU A 193 0.72 0.97 -15.53
CA GLU A 193 0.30 -0.13 -14.68
C GLU A 193 -1.19 -0.44 -14.83
N LEU A 194 -2.06 0.59 -14.86
CA LEU A 194 -3.49 0.42 -15.14
C LEU A 194 -3.73 -0.21 -16.51
N ALA A 195 -3.03 0.29 -17.54
CA ALA A 195 -3.07 -0.30 -18.88
C ALA A 195 -2.57 -1.76 -18.88
N ALA A 196 -1.54 -2.08 -18.09
CA ALA A 196 -0.99 -3.42 -17.98
C ALA A 196 -1.91 -4.40 -17.23
N ILE A 197 -2.65 -3.94 -16.21
CA ILE A 197 -3.70 -4.70 -15.53
C ILE A 197 -4.83 -5.01 -16.51
N THR A 198 -5.30 -4.01 -17.27
CA THR A 198 -6.30 -4.23 -18.34
C THR A 198 -5.83 -5.26 -19.36
N ARG A 199 -4.57 -5.20 -19.83
CA ARG A 199 -4.00 -6.23 -20.71
C ARG A 199 -3.96 -7.61 -20.05
N THR A 200 -3.51 -7.69 -18.80
CA THR A 200 -3.41 -8.93 -18.04
C THR A 200 -4.77 -9.61 -17.90
N ARG A 201 -5.83 -8.84 -17.60
CA ARG A 201 -7.22 -9.32 -17.53
C ARG A 201 -7.70 -9.93 -18.84
N ARG A 202 -7.28 -9.35 -19.98
CA ARG A 202 -7.68 -9.79 -21.33
C ARG A 202 -6.88 -11.00 -21.82
N THR A 203 -5.58 -11.05 -21.57
CA THR A 203 -4.67 -12.05 -22.14
C THR A 203 -4.40 -13.22 -21.22
N GLY A 204 -4.65 -13.07 -19.91
CA GLY A 204 -4.26 -14.04 -18.91
C GLY A 204 -2.77 -14.02 -18.55
N VAL A 205 -1.98 -13.13 -19.14
CA VAL A 205 -0.52 -13.08 -18.97
C VAL A 205 -0.13 -11.85 -18.15
N PRO A 206 0.31 -12.04 -16.88
CA PRO A 206 0.77 -10.94 -16.03
C PRO A 206 2.01 -10.25 -16.62
N GLN A 207 1.92 -8.94 -16.75
CA GLN A 207 2.98 -8.06 -17.22
C GLN A 207 2.74 -6.65 -16.67
N GLY A 208 3.80 -5.86 -16.49
CA GLY A 208 3.68 -4.52 -15.92
C GLY A 208 5.01 -3.75 -15.91
N PRO A 209 4.94 -2.42 -15.80
CA PRO A 209 6.11 -1.58 -15.54
C PRO A 209 6.69 -1.83 -14.14
N ARG A 210 7.88 -1.29 -13.89
CA ARG A 210 8.48 -1.20 -12.56
C ARG A 210 8.54 0.24 -12.11
N LEU A 211 8.52 0.46 -10.79
CA LEU A 211 8.76 1.77 -10.18
C LEU A 211 9.95 1.65 -9.23
N GLY A 212 11.13 2.13 -9.66
CA GLY A 212 12.38 1.89 -8.94
C GLY A 212 12.62 0.39 -8.76
N THR A 213 12.69 -0.07 -7.51
CA THR A 213 12.85 -1.50 -7.17
C THR A 213 11.53 -2.26 -7.04
N TYR A 214 10.38 -1.58 -7.12
CA TYR A 214 9.07 -2.21 -6.99
C TYR A 214 8.65 -2.89 -8.31
N ASP A 215 8.30 -4.17 -8.22
CA ASP A 215 7.75 -4.99 -9.32
C ASP A 215 6.31 -5.41 -8.96
N PRO A 216 5.28 -4.73 -9.50
CA PRO A 216 3.88 -4.99 -9.18
C PRO A 216 3.45 -6.42 -9.49
N VAL A 217 3.99 -6.99 -10.57
CA VAL A 217 3.63 -8.34 -11.03
C VAL A 217 4.18 -9.38 -10.06
N ALA A 218 5.47 -9.30 -9.74
CA ALA A 218 6.10 -10.24 -8.82
C ALA A 218 5.47 -10.16 -7.42
N THR A 219 5.29 -8.94 -6.88
CA THR A 219 4.68 -8.73 -5.56
C THR A 219 3.25 -9.28 -5.51
N SER A 220 2.44 -9.03 -6.54
CA SER A 220 1.05 -9.48 -6.53
C SER A 220 0.85 -10.97 -6.71
N LEU A 221 1.69 -11.61 -7.52
CA LEU A 221 1.67 -13.07 -7.65
C LEU A 221 2.12 -13.74 -6.35
N ALA A 222 3.18 -13.23 -5.72
CA ALA A 222 3.66 -13.74 -4.43
C ALA A 222 2.58 -13.64 -3.35
N TRP A 223 1.94 -12.48 -3.23
CA TRP A 223 0.85 -12.31 -2.29
C TRP A 223 -0.36 -13.19 -2.59
N ALA A 224 -0.77 -13.30 -3.87
CA ALA A 224 -1.90 -14.14 -4.25
C ALA A 224 -1.62 -15.60 -3.89
N ALA A 225 -0.40 -16.08 -4.10
CA ALA A 225 0.02 -17.41 -3.68
C ALA A 225 -0.08 -17.57 -2.14
N THR A 226 0.42 -16.61 -1.37
CA THR A 226 0.39 -16.64 0.10
C THR A 226 -1.03 -16.61 0.68
N HIS A 227 -1.97 -15.88 0.09
CA HIS A 227 -3.30 -15.64 0.69
C HIS A 227 -4.43 -16.47 0.10
N ARG A 228 -4.21 -17.15 -1.04
CA ARG A 228 -5.28 -17.87 -1.76
C ARG A 228 -6.03 -18.86 -0.89
N ALA A 229 -5.33 -19.71 -0.15
CA ALA A 229 -5.96 -20.74 0.67
C ALA A 229 -6.91 -20.14 1.72
N ARG A 230 -6.44 -19.10 2.42
CA ARG A 230 -7.24 -18.36 3.39
C ARG A 230 -8.46 -17.68 2.74
N LEU A 231 -8.27 -16.98 1.62
CA LEU A 231 -9.34 -16.26 0.92
C LEU A 231 -10.39 -17.20 0.28
N ALA A 232 -10.01 -18.46 0.03
CA ALA A 232 -10.91 -19.50 -0.43
C ALA A 232 -11.62 -20.25 0.71
N SER A 233 -11.16 -20.11 1.96
CA SER A 233 -11.71 -20.85 3.10
C SER A 233 -13.18 -20.50 3.39
N ALA A 234 -13.95 -21.49 3.85
CA ALA A 234 -15.35 -21.30 4.23
C ALA A 234 -15.52 -20.28 5.37
N SER A 235 -14.54 -20.20 6.28
CA SER A 235 -14.55 -19.21 7.36
C SER A 235 -14.38 -17.78 6.83
N PHE A 236 -13.47 -17.58 5.87
CA PHE A 236 -13.33 -16.28 5.22
C PHE A 236 -14.57 -15.92 4.39
N GLN A 237 -15.14 -16.88 3.64
CA GLN A 237 -16.37 -16.65 2.87
C GLN A 237 -17.54 -16.21 3.76
N ARG A 238 -17.73 -16.86 4.92
CA ARG A 238 -18.75 -16.46 5.91
C ARG A 238 -18.51 -15.04 6.42
N LEU A 239 -17.26 -14.67 6.71
CA LEU A 239 -16.91 -13.32 7.11
C LEU A 239 -17.19 -12.31 5.98
N GLY A 240 -16.82 -12.67 4.75
CA GLY A 240 -17.10 -11.89 3.55
C GLY A 240 -18.60 -11.60 3.41
N TRP A 241 -19.46 -12.62 3.51
CA TRP A 241 -20.91 -12.42 3.43
C TRP A 241 -21.50 -11.58 4.56
N MET A 242 -20.91 -11.62 5.76
CA MET A 242 -21.40 -10.83 6.90
C MET A 242 -21.05 -9.35 6.79
N PHE A 243 -19.89 -9.00 6.24
CA PHE A 243 -19.35 -7.63 6.29
C PHE A 243 -19.16 -6.96 4.94
N VAL A 244 -19.08 -7.73 3.85
CA VAL A 244 -18.87 -7.28 2.46
C VAL A 244 -19.66 -8.15 1.48
N PRO A 245 -21.02 -8.13 1.56
CA PRO A 245 -21.89 -9.05 0.82
C PRO A 245 -21.73 -8.98 -0.71
N ASP A 246 -21.23 -7.85 -1.23
CA ASP A 246 -20.99 -7.64 -2.66
C ASP A 246 -19.61 -8.09 -3.16
N GLY A 247 -18.77 -8.70 -2.30
CA GLY A 247 -17.46 -9.23 -2.70
C GLY A 247 -16.28 -8.28 -2.43
N GLY A 248 -16.04 -7.95 -1.16
CA GLY A 248 -15.00 -7.01 -0.75
C GLY A 248 -15.51 -5.57 -0.62
N HIS A 249 -14.61 -4.61 -0.39
CA HIS A 249 -14.97 -3.18 -0.30
C HIS A 249 -15.51 -2.64 -1.62
N VAL A 250 -15.13 -3.30 -2.72
CA VAL A 250 -15.54 -2.96 -4.07
C VAL A 250 -15.84 -4.26 -4.82
N GLY A 251 -17.05 -4.40 -5.36
CA GLY A 251 -17.54 -5.69 -5.89
C GLY A 251 -16.97 -6.11 -7.26
N THR A 252 -16.23 -5.25 -7.95
CA THR A 252 -15.61 -5.57 -9.24
C THR A 252 -14.24 -4.91 -9.41
N LEU A 253 -13.39 -5.50 -10.27
CA LEU A 253 -12.12 -4.88 -10.67
C LEU A 253 -12.34 -3.55 -11.40
N ASP A 254 -13.43 -3.41 -12.16
CA ASP A 254 -13.73 -2.16 -12.88
C ASP A 254 -14.10 -1.04 -11.90
N ALA A 255 -14.83 -1.36 -10.83
CA ALA A 255 -15.14 -0.39 -9.78
C ALA A 255 -13.91 -0.08 -8.91
N LEU A 256 -12.94 -0.99 -8.81
CA LEU A 256 -11.68 -0.77 -8.10
C LEU A 256 -10.68 0.07 -8.93
N GLU A 257 -10.83 0.06 -10.25
CA GLU A 257 -10.03 0.83 -11.21
C GLU A 257 -10.55 2.28 -11.41
N ALA A 258 -11.83 2.52 -11.12
CA ALA A 258 -12.53 3.80 -11.34
C ALA A 258 -12.15 4.90 -10.32
#